data_AF-A0A1G1DXW7-F1
#
_entry.id   AF-A0A1G1DXW7-F1
#
_cell.length_a   1.000
_cell.length_b   1.000
_cell.length_c   1.000
_cell.angle_alpha   90.00
_cell.angle_beta   90.00
_cell.angle_gamma   90.00
#
_symmetry.space_group_name_H-M   'P 1'
#
loop_
_entity.id
_entity.type
_entity.pdbx_description
1 polymer ?
#
loop_
_entity_poly.entity_id
_entity_poly.type
_entity_poly.pdbx_seq_one_letter_code
_entity_poly.pdbx_strand_id
1 'polypeptide(L)' 'MSATVEKIALELLGLPTKSRALLAEKLIESLDEKQDKNVESLWIKEARRRSKEIKSGKVKCKPAKDVLREARLKLK' A
#
# COMPACT_ATOMS: atom_id res chain seq x y z
N MET A 1 -15.83 10.30 -25.32
CA MET A 1 -15.35 9.07 -25.97
C MET A 1 -14.71 8.21 -24.89
N SER A 2 -15.30 7.07 -24.55
CA SER A 2 -14.69 6.14 -23.60
C SER A 2 -13.72 5.26 -24.38
N ALA A 3 -12.42 5.48 -24.22
CA ALA A 3 -11.45 4.46 -24.60
C ALA A 3 -11.56 3.32 -23.58
N THR A 4 -11.72 2.09 -24.05
CA THR A 4 -11.72 0.90 -23.19
C THR A 4 -10.39 0.80 -22.45
N VAL A 5 -10.44 0.31 -21.21
CA VAL A 5 -9.25 0.16 -20.33
C VAL A 5 -8.16 -0.64 -21.04
N GLU A 6 -8.54 -1.63 -21.83
CA GLU A 6 -7.65 -2.49 -22.61
C GLU A 6 -6.87 -1.70 -23.67
N LYS A 7 -7.54 -0.75 -24.35
CA LYS A 7 -6.88 0.09 -25.37
C LYS A 7 -5.85 1.02 -24.73
N ILE A 8 -6.21 1.66 -23.62
CA ILE A 8 -5.31 2.53 -22.87
C ILE A 8 -4.12 1.71 -22.33
N ALA A 9 -4.37 0.53 -21.78
CA ALA A 9 -3.33 -0.34 -21.26
C ALA A 9 -2.31 -0.73 -22.34
N LEU A 10 -2.76 -1.07 -23.55
CA LEU A 10 -1.86 -1.38 -24.67
C LEU A 10 -0.95 -0.20 -25.03
N GLU A 11 -1.50 1.01 -25.08
CA GLU A 11 -0.71 2.23 -25.35
C GLU A 11 0.31 2.50 -24.22
N LEU A 12 -0.10 2.33 -22.96
CA LEU A 12 0.76 2.52 -21.80
C LEU A 12 1.89 1.49 -21.72
N LEU A 13 1.65 0.25 -22.14
CA LEU A 13 2.66 -0.80 -22.15
C LEU A 13 3.78 -0.53 -23.16
N GLY A 14 3.54 0.28 -24.19
CA GLY A 14 4.55 0.74 -25.14
C GLY A 14 5.54 1.77 -24.57
N LEU A 15 5.26 2.35 -23.39
CA LEU A 15 6.11 3.37 -22.80
C LEU A 15 7.39 2.78 -22.16
N PRO A 16 8.48 3.56 -22.07
CA PRO A 16 9.65 3.20 -21.29
C PRO A 16 9.30 2.86 -19.85
N THR A 17 10.03 1.92 -19.24
CA THR A 17 9.76 1.42 -17.89
C THR A 17 9.62 2.53 -16.83
N LYS A 18 10.43 3.59 -16.91
CA LYS A 18 10.37 4.72 -15.98
C LYS A 18 9.05 5.49 -16.10
N SER A 19 8.56 5.72 -17.31
CA SER A 19 7.28 6.40 -17.57
C SER A 19 6.10 5.55 -17.12
N ARG A 20 6.16 4.22 -17.32
CA ARG A 20 5.16 3.28 -16.81
C ARG A 20 5.10 3.28 -15.28
N ALA A 21 6.25 3.30 -14.60
CA ALA A 21 6.31 3.36 -13.14
C ALA A 21 5.68 4.66 -12.61
N LEU A 22 6.02 5.81 -13.20
CA LEU A 22 5.42 7.10 -12.84
C LEU A 22 3.90 7.12 -13.03
N LEU A 23 3.41 6.53 -14.11
CA LEU A 23 1.96 6.44 -14.35
C LEU A 23 1.28 5.49 -13.37
N ALA A 24 1.92 4.36 -13.03
CA ALA A 24 1.39 3.45 -12.02
C ALA A 24 1.26 4.14 -10.65
N GLU A 25 2.26 4.92 -10.24
CA GLU A 25 2.21 5.75 -9.03
C GLU A 25 1.01 6.71 -9.06
N LYS A 26 0.85 7.51 -10.12
CA LYS A 26 -0.26 8.45 -10.26
C LYS A 26 -1.63 7.77 -10.25
N LEU A 27 -1.75 6.61 -10.90
CA LEU A 27 -2.99 5.85 -10.90
C LEU A 27 -3.30 5.33 -9.49
N ILE A 28 -2.31 4.83 -8.76
CA ILE A 28 -2.48 4.41 -7.35
C ILE A 28 -2.89 5.60 -6.48
N GLU A 29 -2.22 6.75 -6.60
CA GLU A 29 -2.57 7.98 -5.89
C GLU A 29 -4.01 8.41 -6.18
N SER A 30 -4.48 8.24 -7.42
CA SER A 30 -5.86 8.59 -7.79
C SER A 30 -6.93 7.72 -7.11
N LEU A 31 -6.56 6.52 -6.65
CA LEU A 31 -7.47 5.63 -5.91
C LEU A 31 -7.70 6.11 -4.47
N ASP A 32 -6.87 7.01 -3.96
CA ASP A 32 -7.03 7.62 -2.63
C ASP A 32 -8.07 8.76 -2.67
N GLU A 33 -9.27 8.48 -3.21
CA GLU A 33 -10.37 9.44 -3.43
C GLU A 33 -10.85 10.16 -2.16
N LYS A 34 -10.52 9.62 -0.98
CA LYS A 34 -10.82 10.20 0.33
C LYS A 34 -9.62 10.06 1.26
N GLN A 35 -8.65 10.95 1.13
CA GLN A 35 -7.78 11.26 2.27
C GLN A 35 -8.65 11.90 3.36
N ASP A 36 -9.25 11.07 4.22
CA ASP A 36 -9.71 11.58 5.51
C ASP A 36 -8.49 12.17 6.19
N LYS A 37 -8.50 13.50 6.36
CA LYS A 37 -7.40 14.29 6.93
C LYS A 37 -6.98 13.76 8.31
N ASN A 38 -7.84 12.99 8.97
CA ASN A 38 -7.56 12.38 10.25
C ASN A 38 -6.84 11.03 10.16
N VAL A 39 -6.82 10.36 9.00
CA VAL A 39 -6.21 9.04 8.81
C VAL A 39 -4.75 9.08 9.23
N GLU A 40 -3.97 10.05 8.75
CA GLU A 40 -2.57 10.18 9.13
C GLU A 40 -2.38 10.33 10.64
N SER A 41 -3.18 11.17 11.29
CA SER A 41 -3.17 11.37 12.75
C SER A 41 -3.53 10.07 13.50
N LEU A 42 -4.55 9.34 13.03
CA LEU A 42 -4.96 8.06 13.59
C LEU A 42 -3.86 6.99 13.45
N TRP A 43 -3.19 6.93 12.29
CA TRP A 43 -2.07 6.02 12.06
C TRP A 43 -0.88 6.35 12.96
N ILE A 44 -0.52 7.62 13.12
CA ILE A 44 0.55 8.05 14.03
C ILE A 44 0.21 7.67 15.48
N LYS A 45 -1.04 7.91 15.90
CA LYS A 45 -1.51 7.55 17.25
C LYS A 45 -1.40 6.04 17.48
N GLU A 46 -1.86 5.23 16.53
CA GLU A 46 -1.80 3.77 16.62
C GLU A 46 -0.36 3.24 16.60
N ALA A 47 0.50 3.78 15.74
CA ALA A 47 1.91 3.40 15.68
C ALA A 47 2.64 3.68 17.00
N ARG A 48 2.42 4.87 17.60
CA ARG A 48 2.96 5.21 18.91
C ARG A 48 2.45 4.28 20.00
N ARG A 49 1.14 3.99 20.01
CA ARG A 49 0.52 3.06 20.95
C ARG A 49 1.17 1.68 20.86
N ARG A 50 1.25 1.09 19.66
CA ARG A 50 1.88 -0.22 19.43
C ARG A 50 3.36 -0.25 19.83
N SER A 51 4.13 0.79 19.50
CA SER A 51 5.54 0.89 19.90
C SER A 51 5.70 0.84 21.42
N LYS A 52 4.86 1.56 22.17
CA LYS A 52 4.87 1.54 23.64
C LYS A 52 4.54 0.15 24.19
N GLU A 53 3.51 -0.51 23.66
CA GLU A 53 3.11 -1.84 24.13
C GLU A 53 4.17 -2.91 23.88
N ILE A 54 4.87 -2.82 22.74
CA ILE A 54 6.00 -3.71 22.41
C ILE A 54 7.16 -3.45 23.38
N LYS A 55 7.57 -2.19 23.54
CA LYS A 55 8.68 -1.82 24.44
C LYS A 55 8.42 -2.17 25.89
N SER A 56 7.17 -2.07 26.34
CA SER A 56 6.79 -2.40 27.71
C SER A 56 6.58 -3.91 27.93
N GLY A 57 6.71 -4.75 26.89
CA GLY A 57 6.42 -6.19 26.97
C GLY A 57 4.95 -6.54 27.19
N LYS A 58 4.04 -5.56 27.06
CA LYS A 58 2.58 -5.78 27.24
C LYS A 58 2.03 -6.73 26.19
N VAL A 59 2.63 -6.75 25.00
CA VAL A 59 2.26 -7.63 23.90
C VAL A 59 3.40 -8.57 23.52
N LYS A 60 3.04 -9.80 23.13
CA LYS A 60 4.00 -10.77 22.56
C LYS A 60 4.08 -10.58 21.05
N CYS A 61 5.26 -10.22 20.54
CA CYS A 61 5.50 -10.10 19.11
C CYS A 61 5.64 -11.47 18.46
N LYS A 62 5.23 -11.58 17.19
CA LYS A 62 5.55 -12.73 16.34
C LYS A 62 6.86 -12.48 15.59
N PRO A 63 7.68 -13.50 15.32
CA PRO A 63 8.86 -13.33 14.47
C PRO A 63 8.47 -12.85 13.07
N ALA A 64 9.19 -11.85 12.55
CA ALA A 64 8.89 -11.24 11.26
C ALA A 64 8.87 -12.26 10.10
N LYS A 65 9.77 -13.24 10.12
CA LYS A 65 9.85 -14.32 9.12
C LYS A 65 8.54 -15.10 8.98
N ASP A 66 7.87 -15.37 10.10
CA ASP A 66 6.66 -16.20 10.12
C ASP A 66 5.47 -15.38 9.60
N VAL A 67 5.36 -14.12 10.04
CA VAL A 67 4.32 -13.18 9.57
C VAL A 67 4.43 -12.93 8.06
N LEU A 68 5.65 -12.70 7.55
CA LEU A 68 5.87 -12.48 6.11
C LEU A 68 5.59 -13.73 5.28
N ARG A 69 5.94 -14.92 5.79
CA ARG A 69 5.60 -16.19 5.14
C ARG A 69 4.08 -16.36 5.05
N GLU A 70 3.36 -16.19 6.16
CA GLU A 70 1.89 -16.30 6.21
C GLU A 70 1.21 -15.32 5.25
N ALA A 71 1.66 -14.06 5.21
CA ALA A 71 1.12 -13.05 4.31
C ALA A 71 1.28 -13.45 2.83
N ARG A 72 2.46 -13.95 2.44
CA ARG A 72 2.73 -14.39 1.06
C ARG A 72 1.88 -15.60 0.66
N LEU A 73 1.62 -16.53 1.58
CA LEU A 73 0.75 -17.68 1.30
C LEU A 73 -0.69 -17.26 0.99
N LYS A 74 -1.15 -16.12 1.51
CA LYS A 74 -2.50 -15.58 1.28
C LYS A 74 -2.64 -14.78 -0.02
N LEU A 75 -1.56 -14.57 -0.77
CA LEU A 75 -1.57 -13.86 -2.05
C LEU A 75 -1.74 -14.82 -3.26
N LYS A 76 -1.99 -16.11 -2.99
CA LYS A 76 -2.39 -17.11 -3.99
C LYS A 76 -3.90 -17.29 -3.97
#